data_AF-A0A1A7WZY5-F1
#
_entry.id   AF-A0A1A7WZY5-F1
#
_cell.length_a   1.000
_cell.length_b   1.000
_cell.length_c   1.000
_cell.angle_alpha   90.00
_cell.angle_beta   90.00
_cell.angle_gamma   90.00
#
_symmetry.space_group_name_H-M   'P 1'
#
loop_
_entity.id
_entity.type
_entity.pdbx_description
1 polymer ?
#
loop_
_entity_poly.entity_id
_entity_poly.type
_entity_poly.pdbx_seq_one_letter_code
_entity_poly.pdbx_strand_id
1 'polypeptide(L)' 'LQTQAPSSHGDRANPGFYQHHPYSFIPFGVGVRACVGKRLAEMEMHFALSRL' A
#
# COMPACT_ATOMS: atom_id res chain seq x y z
N LEU A 1 -19.44 12.29 7.25
CA LEU A 1 -18.90 10.96 7.60
C LEU A 1 -17.41 11.12 7.89
N GLN A 2 -17.10 11.47 9.14
CA GLN A 2 -15.74 11.69 9.64
C GLN A 2 -15.13 10.34 10.01
N THR A 3 -14.02 9.96 9.39
CA THR A 3 -13.10 8.98 10.00
C THR A 3 -11.96 9.79 10.62
N GLN A 4 -12.19 10.29 11.83
CA GLN A 4 -11.13 10.89 12.63
C GLN A 4 -10.14 9.78 13.02
N ALA A 5 -8.86 9.92 12.68
CA ALA A 5 -7.79 9.23 13.39
C ALA A 5 -7.16 10.26 14.33
N PRO A 6 -7.29 10.13 15.67
CA PRO A 6 -6.64 11.03 16.59
C PRO A 6 -5.13 10.75 16.57
N SER A 7 -4.35 11.82 16.49
CA SER A 7 -2.92 11.82 16.73
C SER A 7 -2.59 11.30 18.13
N SER A 8 -1.73 10.29 18.27
CA SER A 8 -1.12 9.98 19.57
C SER A 8 0.30 9.45 19.44
N HIS A 9 1.15 10.07 20.23
CA HIS A 9 2.54 9.74 20.53
C HIS A 9 2.81 8.25 20.79
N GLY A 10 3.96 7.79 20.28
CA GLY A 10 4.82 6.79 20.94
C GLY A 10 4.33 5.34 21.02
N ASP A 11 5.30 4.47 21.29
CA ASP A 11 5.16 3.16 21.93
C ASP A 11 4.88 1.91 21.06
N ARG A 12 5.98 1.19 20.81
CA ARG A 12 6.13 -0.26 20.58
C ARG A 12 5.06 -0.90 19.69
N ALA A 13 5.45 -1.17 18.44
CA ALA A 13 4.71 -2.10 17.60
C ALA A 13 4.68 -3.50 18.24
N ASN A 14 3.50 -3.89 18.73
CA ASN A 14 3.20 -5.29 19.04
C ASN A 14 3.18 -6.06 17.71
N PRO A 15 4.05 -7.07 17.49
CA PRO A 15 4.10 -7.84 16.26
C PRO A 15 2.83 -8.70 16.14
N GLY A 16 1.76 -8.12 15.60
CA GLY A 16 0.49 -8.84 15.43
C GLY A 16 -0.65 -8.04 14.81
N PHE A 17 -0.74 -6.72 15.03
CA PHE A 17 -1.89 -5.94 14.56
C PHE A 17 -1.50 -4.52 14.10
N TYR A 18 -0.89 -4.41 12.91
CA TYR A 18 -0.78 -3.12 12.23
C TYR A 18 -2.12 -2.79 11.56
N GLN A 19 -2.86 -1.83 12.11
CA GLN A 19 -4.06 -1.28 11.45
C GLN A 19 -3.61 -0.39 10.30
N HIS A 20 -3.57 -0.95 9.08
CA HIS A 20 -3.22 -0.20 7.89
C HIS A 20 -4.35 0.77 7.52
N HIS A 21 -3.97 2.03 7.28
CA HIS A 21 -4.89 3.00 6.71
C HIS A 21 -5.34 2.51 5.31
N PRO A 22 -6.62 2.63 4.92
CA PRO A 22 -7.12 2.19 3.61
C PRO A 22 -6.37 2.74 2.39
N TYR A 23 -5.62 3.84 2.54
CA TYR A 23 -4.76 4.40 1.49
C TYR A 23 -3.26 4.31 1.83
N SER A 24 -2.85 3.44 2.75
CA SER A 24 -1.43 3.29 3.10
C SER A 24 -0.61 2.58 2.04
N PHE A 25 -1.25 1.82 1.14
CA PHE A 25 -0.55 1.08 0.09
C PHE A 25 -1.18 1.34 -1.27
N ILE A 26 -0.51 2.17 -2.06
CA ILE A 26 -0.91 2.53 -3.42
C ILE A 26 0.33 2.54 -4.31
N PRO A 27 0.90 1.37 -4.65
CA PRO A 27 2.23 1.25 -5.26
C PRO A 27 2.35 1.89 -6.64
N PHE A 28 1.23 2.01 -7.36
CA PHE A 28 1.17 2.58 -8.71
C PHE A 28 0.28 3.82 -8.80
N GLY A 29 -0.08 4.42 -7.66
CA GLY A 29 -1.04 5.53 -7.60
C GLY A 29 -2.47 5.14 -8.00
N VAL A 30 -3.38 6.11 -7.91
CA VAL A 30 -4.78 6.04 -8.37
C VAL A 30 -5.19 7.35 -9.03
N GLY A 31 -6.20 7.31 -9.90
CA GLY A 31 -6.75 8.49 -10.59
C GLY A 31 -5.93 8.94 -11.81
N VAL A 32 -6.09 10.20 -12.20
CA VAL A 32 -5.55 10.76 -13.47
C VAL A 32 -4.02 10.80 -13.55
N ARG A 33 -3.32 10.66 -12.42
CA ARG A 33 -1.86 10.58 -12.34
C ARG A 33 -1.35 9.20 -11.92
N ALA A 34 -2.20 8.16 -12.04
CA ALA A 34 -1.76 6.79 -11.81
C ALA A 34 -0.67 6.39 -12.82
N CYS A 35 0.14 5.41 -12.43
CA CYS A 35 1.19 4.86 -13.29
C CYS A 35 0.58 4.27 -14.57
N VAL A 36 0.95 4.84 -15.71
CA VAL A 36 0.55 4.36 -17.05
C VAL A 36 1.03 2.91 -17.27
N GLY A 37 2.18 2.55 -16.68
CA GLY A 37 2.80 1.23 -16.77
C GLY A 37 2.34 0.21 -15.73
N LYS A 38 1.28 0.46 -14.94
CA LYS A 38 0.85 -0.45 -13.85
C LYS A 38 0.76 -1.92 -14.28
N ARG A 39 0.13 -2.18 -15.43
CA ARG A 39 -0.05 -3.54 -15.95
C ARG A 39 1.29 -4.20 -16.28
N LEU A 40 2.20 -3.46 -16.91
CA LEU A 40 3.53 -3.97 -17.22
C LEU A 40 4.31 -4.29 -15.94
N ALA A 41 4.32 -3.36 -14.99
CA ALA A 41 5.03 -3.56 -13.72
C ALA A 41 4.50 -4.76 -12.93
N GLU A 42 3.18 -4.97 -12.89
CA GLU A 42 2.57 -6.15 -12.26
C GLU A 42 2.95 -7.44 -12.98
N MET A 43 2.90 -7.46 -14.32
CA MET A 43 3.31 -8.63 -15.10
C MET A 43 4.79 -8.99 -14.88
N GLU A 44 5.69 -8.01 -14.95
CA GLU A 44 7.13 -8.21 -14.72
C GLU A 44 7.40 -8.73 -13.30
N MET A 45 6.70 -8.19 -12.29
CA MET A 45 6.79 -8.68 -10.92
C MET A 45 6.32 -10.14 -10.81
N HIS A 46 5.16 -10.48 -11.38
CA HIS A 46 4.67 -11.86 -11.37
C HIS A 46 5.62 -12.80 -12.11
N PHE A 47 6.14 -12.40 -13.26
CA PHE A 47 7.09 -13.20 -14.04
C PHE A 47 8.39 -13.44 -13.26
N ALA A 48 8.95 -12.38 -12.67
CA ALA A 48 10.15 -12.46 -11.84
C ALA A 48 9.95 -13.42 -10.66
N LEU A 49 8.80 -13.34 -9.97
CA LEU A 49 8.48 -14.21 -8.84
C LEU A 49 8.17 -15.65 -9.24
N SER A 50 7.53 -15.87 -10.39
CA SER A 50 7.18 -17.21 -10.87
C SER A 50 8.38 -18.08 -11.23
N ARG A 51 9.53 -17.45 -11.50
CA ARG A 51 10.78 -18.11 -11.89
C ARG A 51 11.76 -18.32 -10.72
N LEU A 52 11.44 -17.79 -9.55
CA LEU A 52 12.12 -18.12 -8.29
C LEU A 52 11.71 -19.51 -7.82
#